data_AF-A0A410WY18-F1
#
_entry.id   AF-A0A410WY18-F1
#
_cell.length_a   1.000
_cell.length_b   1.000
_cell.length_c   1.000
_cell.angle_alpha   90.00
_cell.angle_beta   90.00
_cell.angle_gamma   90.00
#
_symmetry.space_group_name_H-M   'P 1'
#
loop_
_entity.id
_entity.type
_entity.pdbx_description
1 polymer ?
#
loop_
_entity_poly.entity_id
_entity_poly.type
_entity_poly.pdbx_seq_one_letter_code
_entity_poly.pdbx_strand_id
1 'polypeptide(L)'
;MIQSLRWVLITSGIFLVGLAGLEKIILFSAVFNKTHAMDKDAILINIPKYFWNITNYTGYFGIIMLVAGIAIVVYSKVKDIKH
;
A
#
# COMPACT_ATOMS: atom_id res chain seq x y z
N MET A 1 -9.02 24.34 3.65
CA MET A 1 -8.23 23.39 4.46
C MET A 1 -8.68 21.93 4.30
N ILE A 2 -9.98 21.61 4.36
CA ILE A 2 -10.48 20.22 4.21
C ILE A 2 -10.32 19.67 2.76
N GLN A 3 -10.41 20.54 1.75
CA GLN A 3 -10.22 20.14 0.34
C GLN A 3 -8.79 19.67 0.03
N SER A 4 -7.78 20.38 0.51
CA SER A 4 -6.37 19.99 0.31
C SER A 4 -6.04 18.70 1.07
N LEU A 5 -6.57 18.53 2.28
CA LEU A 5 -6.40 17.30 3.07
C LEU A 5 -6.93 16.05 2.37
N ARG A 6 -8.09 16.16 1.69
CA ARG A 6 -8.69 15.05 0.91
C ARG A 6 -7.75 14.57 -0.18
N TRP A 7 -7.25 15.49 -0.99
CA TRP A 7 -6.36 15.16 -2.11
C TRP A 7 -5.04 14.59 -1.61
N VAL A 8 -4.46 15.14 -0.53
CA VAL A 8 -3.23 14.64 0.08
C VAL A 8 -3.39 13.20 0.57
N LEU A 9 -4.49 12.86 1.25
CA LEU A 9 -4.73 11.50 1.76
C LEU A 9 -4.94 10.47 0.64
N ILE A 10 -5.61 10.86 -0.44
CA ILE A 10 -5.85 9.96 -1.58
C ILE A 10 -4.55 9.74 -2.35
N THR A 11 -3.79 10.79 -2.65
CA THR A 11 -2.52 10.65 -3.39
C THR A 11 -1.46 9.94 -2.56
N SER A 12 -1.36 10.20 -1.26
CA SER A 12 -0.44 9.47 -0.38
C SER A 12 -0.83 8.00 -0.24
N GLY A 13 -2.12 7.68 -0.11
CA GLY A 13 -2.62 6.31 -0.03
C GLY A 13 -2.30 5.51 -1.30
N ILE A 14 -2.57 6.07 -2.48
CA ILE A 14 -2.26 5.44 -3.78
C ILE A 14 -0.74 5.23 -3.90
N PHE A 15 0.05 6.24 -3.56
CA PHE A 15 1.51 6.16 -3.63
C PHE A 15 2.06 5.03 -2.73
N LEU A 16 1.58 4.93 -1.49
CA LEU A 16 2.01 3.90 -0.54
C LEU A 16 1.60 2.48 -0.97
N VAL A 17 0.40 2.31 -1.54
CA VAL A 17 -0.01 1.02 -2.12
C VAL A 17 0.89 0.63 -3.30
N GLY A 18 1.20 1.59 -4.18
CA GLY A 18 2.14 1.38 -5.28
C GLY A 18 3.54 1.02 -4.81
N LEU A 19 4.04 1.72 -3.79
CA LEU A 19 5.34 1.47 -3.18
C LEU A 19 5.40 0.05 -2.58
N ALA A 20 4.37 -0.37 -1.86
CA ALA A 20 4.29 -1.74 -1.32
C ALA A 20 4.31 -2.80 -2.44
N GLY A 21 3.68 -2.54 -3.58
CA GLY A 21 3.78 -3.41 -4.76
C GLY A 21 5.19 -3.50 -5.32
N LEU A 22 5.86 -2.35 -5.48
CA LEU A 22 7.24 -2.27 -5.96
C LEU A 22 8.23 -2.96 -5.02
N GLU A 23 8.09 -2.75 -3.71
CA GLU A 23 8.88 -3.41 -2.68
C GLU A 23 8.79 -4.94 -2.80
N LYS A 24 7.59 -5.50 -3.01
CA LYS A 24 7.42 -6.94 -3.24
C LYS A 24 8.16 -7.40 -4.48
N ILE A 25 8.04 -6.68 -5.60
CA ILE A 25 8.71 -7.02 -6.86
C ILE A 25 10.24 -7.05 -6.67
N ILE A 26 10.79 -6.04 -5.99
CA ILE A 26 12.23 -5.96 -5.69
C ILE A 26 12.67 -7.14 -4.82
N LEU A 27 11.89 -7.46 -3.78
CA LEU A 27 12.13 -8.63 -2.91
C LEU A 27 12.12 -9.95 -3.68
N PHE A 28 11.12 -10.15 -4.55
CA PHE A 28 11.05 -11.32 -5.41
C PHE A 28 12.26 -11.40 -6.35
N SER A 29 12.64 -10.30 -6.98
CA SER A 29 13.80 -10.24 -7.88
C SER A 29 15.12 -10.52 -7.15
N ALA A 30 15.31 -9.94 -5.96
CA ALA A 30 16.51 -10.13 -5.16
C ALA A 30 16.68 -11.59 -4.70
N VAL A 31 15.60 -12.23 -4.28
CA VAL A 31 15.65 -13.64 -3.86
C VAL A 31 15.79 -14.56 -5.07
N PHE A 32 15.06 -14.30 -6.16
CA PHE A 32 15.20 -15.08 -7.40
C PHE A 32 16.64 -15.07 -7.93
N ASN A 33 17.31 -13.92 -7.92
CA ASN A 33 18.72 -13.81 -8.33
C ASN A 33 19.67 -14.61 -7.41
N LYS A 34 19.32 -14.77 -6.13
CA LYS A 34 20.15 -15.48 -5.16
C LYS A 34 19.94 -17.00 -5.19
N THR A 35 18.73 -17.46 -5.43
CA THR A 35 18.37 -18.89 -5.33
C THR A 35 18.23 -19.59 -6.66
N HIS A 36 18.07 -18.87 -7.78
CA HIS A 36 17.72 -19.42 -9.11
C HIS A 36 16.49 -20.36 -9.12
N ALA A 37 15.75 -20.40 -8.01
CA ALA A 37 14.58 -21.22 -7.83
C ALA A 37 13.41 -20.59 -8.60
N MET A 38 12.85 -21.34 -9.54
CA MET A 38 11.67 -20.94 -10.31
C MET A 38 10.36 -21.15 -9.52
N ASP A 39 10.44 -21.89 -8.42
CA ASP A 39 9.32 -22.22 -7.55
C ASP A 39 8.97 -21.07 -6.60
N LYS A 40 7.72 -20.62 -6.67
CA LYS A 40 7.21 -19.51 -5.84
C LYS A 40 7.33 -19.81 -4.35
N ASP A 41 7.09 -21.05 -3.94
CA ASP A 41 7.16 -21.45 -2.54
C ASP A 41 8.60 -21.45 -2.02
N ALA A 42 9.57 -21.85 -2.86
CA ALA A 42 10.99 -21.79 -2.53
C ALA A 42 11.49 -20.34 -2.40
N ILE A 43 10.96 -19.42 -3.21
CA ILE A 43 11.27 -17.99 -3.10
C ILE A 43 10.67 -17.40 -1.82
N LEU A 44 9.41 -17.73 -1.50
CA LEU A 44 8.74 -17.22 -0.29
C LEU A 44 9.42 -17.67 1.00
N ILE A 45 9.93 -18.90 1.05
CA ILE A 45 10.67 -19.44 2.20
C ILE A 45 12.00 -18.69 2.40
N ASN A 46 12.66 -18.28 1.31
CA ASN A 46 13.93 -17.58 1.35
C ASN A 46 13.80 -16.06 1.58
N ILE A 47 12.60 -15.50 1.44
CA ILE A 47 12.31 -14.12 1.82
C ILE A 47 12.28 -14.05 3.35
N PRO A 48 13.12 -13.22 4.00
CA PRO A 48 13.03 -13.04 5.44
C PRO A 48 11.66 -12.46 5.81
N LYS A 49 10.97 -13.12 6.76
CA LYS A 49 9.63 -12.72 7.22
C LYS A 49 9.54 -11.25 7.64
N TYR A 50 10.64 -10.69 8.14
CA TYR A 50 10.75 -9.27 8.48
C TYR A 50 10.46 -8.35 7.28
N PHE A 51 11.14 -8.57 6.15
CA PHE A 51 10.95 -7.76 4.95
C PHE A 51 9.56 -7.94 4.35
N TRP A 52 9.06 -9.18 4.31
CA TRP A 52 7.70 -9.44 3.83
C TRP A 52 6.63 -8.74 4.67
N ASN A 53 6.80 -8.74 6.00
CA ASN A 53 5.87 -8.07 6.90
C ASN A 53 5.92 -6.55 6.75
N ILE A 54 7.11 -5.94 6.63
CA ILE A 54 7.23 -4.49 6.38
C ILE A 54 6.43 -4.10 5.15
N THR A 55 6.63 -4.81 4.03
CA THR A 55 5.93 -4.49 2.80
C THR A 55 4.42 -4.65 2.91
N ASN A 56 3.95 -5.66 3.67
CA ASN A 56 2.53 -5.80 3.97
C ASN A 56 2.01 -4.64 4.84
N TYR A 57 2.76 -4.20 5.85
CA TYR A 57 2.39 -3.04 6.67
C TYR A 57 2.31 -1.75 5.85
N THR A 58 3.29 -1.49 4.96
CA THR A 58 3.27 -0.36 4.03
C THR A 58 2.00 -0.39 3.17
N GLY A 59 1.65 -1.57 2.65
CA GLY A 59 0.43 -1.77 1.85
C GLY A 59 -0.85 -1.53 2.66
N TYR A 60 -0.97 -2.11 3.85
CA TYR A 60 -2.13 -1.92 4.72
C TYR A 60 -2.28 -0.47 5.15
N PHE A 61 -1.19 0.21 5.49
CA PHE A 61 -1.20 1.62 5.84
C PHE A 61 -1.67 2.49 4.67
N GLY A 62 -1.20 2.20 3.44
CA GLY A 62 -1.68 2.87 2.23
C GLY A 62 -3.18 2.68 1.99
N ILE A 63 -3.70 1.45 2.17
CA ILE A 63 -5.13 1.15 2.04
C ILE A 63 -5.94 1.93 3.08
N ILE A 64 -5.51 1.95 4.34
CA ILE A 64 -6.19 2.68 5.42
C ILE A 64 -6.26 4.18 5.09
N MET A 65 -5.16 4.77 4.62
CA MET A 65 -5.14 6.17 4.18
C MET A 65 -6.11 6.44 3.03
N LEU A 66 -6.17 5.54 2.06
CA LEU A 66 -7.06 5.66 0.90
C LEU A 66 -8.53 5.57 1.33
N VAL A 67 -8.87 4.62 2.20
CA VAL A 67 -10.22 4.48 2.78
C VAL A 67 -10.59 5.70 3.61
N ALA A 68 -9.69 6.22 4.44
CA ALA A 68 -9.92 7.45 5.21
C ALA A 68 -10.14 8.66 4.29
N GLY A 69 -9.35 8.78 3.22
CA GLY A 69 -9.53 9.82 2.20
C GLY A 69 -10.91 9.75 1.54
N ILE A 70 -11.35 8.57 1.12
CA ILE A 70 -12.69 8.34 0.56
C ILE A 70 -13.79 8.66 1.58
N ALA A 71 -13.64 8.21 2.82
CA ALA A 71 -14.62 8.46 3.89
C ALA A 71 -14.82 9.97 4.12
N ILE A 72 -13.75 10.76 4.11
CA ILE A 72 -13.83 12.23 4.21
C ILE A 72 -14.52 12.83 2.98
N VAL A 73 -14.28 12.29 1.78
CA VAL A 73 -14.97 12.73 0.55
C VAL A 73 -16.49 12.52 0.66
N VAL A 74 -16.91 11.32 1.04
CA VAL A 74 -18.33 10.98 1.23
C VAL A 74 -18.93 11.83 2.33
N TYR A 75 -18.27 11.96 3.48
CA TYR A 75 -18.78 12.70 4.63
C TYR A 75 -19.04 14.17 4.30
N SER A 76 -18.09 14.88 3.66
CA SER A 76 -18.36 16.28 3.33
C SER A 76 -19.33 16.46 2.15
N LYS A 77 -19.57 15.45 1.28
CA LYS A 77 -20.71 15.51 0.34
C LYS A 77 -22.05 15.38 1.06
N VAL A 78 -22.15 14.48 2.04
CA VAL A 78 -23.39 14.31 2.84
C VAL A 78 -23.68 15.53 3.69
N LYS A 79 -22.65 16.18 4.23
CA LYS A 79 -22.80 17.44 4.99
C LYS A 79 -23.27 18.59 4.12
N ASP A 80 -22.83 18.67 2.87
CA ASP A 80 -23.24 19.70 1.90
C ASP A 80 -24.73 19.58 1.54
N ILE A 81 -25.25 18.36 1.42
CA ILE A 81 -26.67 18.08 1.08
C ILE A 81 -27.63 18.41 2.22
N LYS A 82 -27.14 18.45 3.47
CA LYS A 82 -27.96 18.73 4.66
C LYS A 82 -28.07 20.23 4.99
N HIS A 83 -27.44 21.09 4.21
CA HIS A 83 -27.49 22.55 4.35
C HIS A 83 -28.20 23.18 3.16
#